data_AF-A0A4P9Z7Z5-F1
#
_entry.id   AF-A0A4P9Z7Z5-F1
#
_cell.length_a   1.000
_cell.length_b   1.000
_cell.length_c   1.000
_cell.angle_alpha   90.00
_cell.angle_beta   90.00
_cell.angle_gamma   90.00
#
_symmetry.space_group_name_H-M   'P 1'
#
loop_
_entity.id
_entity.type
_entity.pdbx_description
1 polymer ?
#
loop_
_entity_poly.entity_id
_entity_poly.type
_entity_poly.pdbx_seq_one_letter_code
_entity_poly.pdbx_strand_id
1 'polypeptide(L)'
;YTPAISDQIVKLKEQWDPRSSNEQEIAVLLQQPRPADESPEDWENAMSNRTSALHYPVKVSSFSAVAERIEVQLDHVAKSRVLLNNMYEQLNQLSFKHDLDNTTRILKAKVKHAKLSRRLLRLATVLAVLKLKGYPMLPEEEEMSKQFQALNSHLDDPNGPLGKLSDLYARLAILKSRSEDMSAHMESSIQSINGGLATITGLEKDGSGEMDTGNEHIMKQLAKILYKQQLGLSYLNDVVQKDLEKVASVKKGR
;
A
#
# COMPACT_ATOMS: atom_id res chain seq x y z
N TYR A 1 -44.25 11.03 25.50
CA TYR A 1 -43.02 11.79 25.28
C TYR A 1 -42.23 11.12 24.17
N THR A 2 -42.21 11.72 22.98
CA THR A 2 -41.39 11.26 21.86
C THR A 2 -39.96 11.77 22.08
N PRO A 3 -38.93 10.91 22.11
CA PRO A 3 -37.55 11.38 22.25
C PRO A 3 -37.19 12.29 21.07
N ALA A 4 -36.39 13.32 21.34
CA ALA A 4 -35.94 14.25 20.31
C ALA A 4 -35.11 13.50 19.25
N ILE A 5 -35.23 13.91 17.99
CA ILE A 5 -34.50 13.31 16.86
C ILE A 5 -32.98 13.38 17.08
N SER A 6 -32.50 14.42 17.77
CA SER A 6 -31.11 14.55 18.21
C SER A 6 -30.66 13.36 19.06
N ASP A 7 -31.49 12.93 20.00
CA ASP A 7 -31.14 11.86 20.94
C ASP A 7 -31.16 10.49 20.23
N GLN A 8 -32.04 10.33 19.24
CA GLN A 8 -32.06 9.13 18.39
C GLN A 8 -30.80 9.04 17.52
N ILE A 9 -30.33 10.16 16.97
CA ILE A 9 -29.10 10.22 16.16
C ILE A 9 -27.87 10.00 17.03
N VAL A 10 -27.82 10.55 18.25
CA VAL A 10 -26.73 10.32 19.20
C VAL A 10 -26.69 8.86 19.62
N LYS A 11 -27.85 8.24 19.90
CA LYS A 11 -27.94 6.82 20.22
C LYS A 11 -27.50 5.91 19.08
N LEU A 12 -27.88 6.23 17.84
CA LEU A 12 -27.38 5.51 16.65
C LEU A 12 -25.86 5.71 16.51
N LYS A 13 -25.33 6.91 16.72
CA LYS A 13 -23.88 7.13 16.66
C LYS A 13 -23.13 6.29 17.71
N GLU A 14 -23.64 6.23 18.94
CA GLU A 14 -23.07 5.43 20.03
C GLU A 14 -23.18 3.92 19.77
N GLN A 15 -24.24 3.45 19.09
CA GLN A 15 -24.37 2.04 18.72
C GLN A 15 -23.37 1.60 17.64
N TRP A 16 -22.85 2.54 16.86
CA TRP A 16 -21.95 2.26 15.74
C TRP A 16 -20.48 2.57 16.04
N ASP A 17 -20.18 3.15 17.21
CA ASP A 17 -18.80 3.43 17.61
C ASP A 17 -18.23 2.19 18.33
N PRO A 18 -17.19 1.52 17.79
CA PRO A 18 -16.61 0.31 18.39
C PRO A 18 -15.94 0.56 19.76
N ARG A 19 -15.89 1.81 20.21
CA ARG A 19 -15.35 2.24 21.50
C ARG A 19 -16.42 2.42 22.58
N SER A 20 -17.67 2.71 22.22
CA SER A 20 -18.80 2.64 23.13
C SER A 20 -19.25 1.20 23.21
N SER A 21 -18.56 0.45 24.06
CA SER A 21 -19.05 -0.85 24.51
C SER A 21 -20.46 -0.66 25.06
N ASN A 22 -21.40 -1.54 24.71
CA ASN A 22 -22.74 -1.58 25.29
C ASN A 22 -22.64 -1.87 26.79
N GLU A 23 -22.30 -0.87 27.61
CA GLU A 23 -22.12 -1.00 29.06
C GLU A 23 -23.35 -1.63 29.73
N GLN A 24 -24.54 -1.47 29.13
CA GLN A 24 -25.79 -2.04 29.61
C GLN A 24 -25.88 -3.56 29.42
N GLU A 25 -25.50 -4.11 28.26
CA GLU A 25 -25.47 -5.57 28.05
C GLU A 25 -24.36 -6.21 28.90
N ILE A 26 -23.26 -5.49 29.06
CA ILE A 26 -22.10 -5.90 29.88
C ILE A 26 -22.47 -5.89 31.37
N ALA A 27 -23.21 -4.88 31.84
CA ALA A 27 -23.72 -4.82 33.20
C ALA A 27 -24.72 -5.95 33.50
N VAL A 28 -25.53 -6.35 32.52
CA VAL A 28 -26.45 -7.49 32.62
C VAL A 28 -25.70 -8.84 32.68
N LEU A 29 -24.60 -8.98 31.95
CA LEU A 29 -23.71 -10.15 32.06
C LEU A 29 -22.92 -10.16 33.39
N LEU A 30 -22.56 -8.99 33.92
CA LEU A 30 -21.88 -8.83 35.21
C LEU A 30 -22.82 -9.04 36.42
N GLN A 31 -24.13 -8.96 36.25
CA GLN A 31 -25.14 -9.23 37.29
C GLN A 31 -25.60 -10.69 37.34
N GLN A 32 -25.01 -11.60 36.55
CA GLN A 32 -25.40 -13.00 36.61
C GLN A 32 -25.10 -13.57 38.01
N PRO A 33 -26.08 -14.18 38.69
CA PRO A 33 -25.89 -14.70 40.02
C PRO A 33 -24.92 -15.89 39.99
N ARG A 34 -24.23 -16.11 41.12
CA ARG A 34 -23.39 -17.30 41.33
C ARG A 34 -24.21 -18.56 41.01
N PRO A 35 -23.69 -19.49 40.19
CA PRO A 35 -24.33 -20.78 39.96
C PRO A 35 -24.60 -21.52 41.29
N ALA A 36 -25.79 -22.13 41.42
CA ALA A 36 -26.27 -22.68 42.70
C ALA A 36 -25.42 -23.83 43.28
N ASP A 37 -24.60 -24.48 42.44
CA ASP A 37 -23.89 -25.73 42.77
C ASP A 37 -22.39 -25.52 43.10
N GLU A 38 -21.95 -24.32 43.46
CA GLU A 38 -20.52 -24.00 43.64
C GLU A 38 -20.16 -23.41 45.02
N SER A 39 -18.94 -23.71 45.47
CA SER A 39 -18.36 -23.16 46.69
C SER A 39 -18.14 -21.65 46.52
N PRO A 40 -18.37 -20.83 47.56
CA PRO A 40 -18.10 -19.40 47.50
C PRO A 40 -16.64 -19.07 47.15
N GLU A 41 -15.71 -19.91 47.61
CA GLU A 41 -14.26 -19.68 47.48
C GLU A 41 -13.77 -19.92 46.04
N ASP A 42 -14.21 -20.99 45.38
CA ASP A 42 -13.81 -21.29 43.99
C ASP A 42 -14.36 -20.24 43.02
N TRP A 43 -15.58 -19.76 43.30
CA TRP A 43 -16.22 -18.69 42.53
C TRP A 43 -15.46 -17.36 42.62
N GLU A 44 -15.10 -16.93 43.83
CA GLU A 44 -14.32 -15.70 44.05
C GLU A 44 -12.91 -15.81 43.47
N ASN A 45 -12.29 -16.99 43.56
CA ASN A 45 -11.00 -17.28 42.93
C ASN A 45 -11.09 -17.23 41.39
N ALA A 46 -12.16 -17.74 40.78
CA ALA A 46 -12.35 -17.66 39.33
C ALA A 46 -12.65 -16.23 38.86
N MET A 47 -13.42 -15.47 39.65
CA MET A 47 -13.78 -14.09 39.34
C MET A 47 -12.60 -13.13 39.49
N SER A 48 -11.70 -13.37 40.46
CA SER A 48 -10.46 -12.61 40.63
C SER A 48 -9.45 -12.87 39.51
N ASN A 49 -9.41 -14.09 38.96
CA ASN A 49 -8.50 -14.49 37.87
C ASN A 49 -9.04 -14.24 36.45
N ARG A 50 -10.04 -13.38 36.28
CA ARG A 50 -10.59 -13.06 34.95
C ARG A 50 -9.58 -12.31 34.06
N THR A 51 -9.54 -12.64 32.77
CA THR A 51 -8.63 -12.01 31.78
C THR A 51 -9.03 -10.58 31.41
N SER A 52 -10.32 -10.26 31.47
CA SER A 52 -10.86 -8.93 31.23
C SER A 52 -12.22 -8.80 31.91
N ALA A 53 -12.63 -7.56 32.21
CA ALA A 53 -13.92 -7.26 32.82
C ALA A 53 -15.13 -7.71 31.98
N LEU A 54 -14.91 -8.01 30.69
CA LEU A 54 -15.92 -8.50 29.75
C LEU A 54 -16.12 -10.03 29.77
N HIS A 55 -15.28 -10.76 30.52
CA HIS A 55 -15.34 -12.22 30.57
C HIS A 55 -15.85 -12.69 31.93
N TYR A 56 -16.74 -13.68 31.90
CA TYR A 56 -17.34 -14.28 33.08
C TYR A 56 -16.92 -15.76 33.20
N PRO A 57 -16.54 -16.24 34.40
CA PRO A 57 -16.19 -17.62 34.58
C PRO A 57 -17.43 -18.52 34.47
N VAL A 58 -17.34 -19.58 33.68
CA VAL A 58 -18.39 -20.59 33.52
C VAL A 58 -17.86 -21.92 34.03
N LYS A 59 -18.59 -22.53 34.97
CA LYS A 59 -18.23 -23.83 35.54
C LYS A 59 -18.38 -24.94 34.49
N VAL A 60 -17.38 -25.81 34.42
CA VAL A 60 -17.38 -27.00 33.55
C VAL A 60 -17.19 -28.23 34.44
N SER A 61 -18.27 -28.95 34.74
CA SER A 61 -18.26 -30.06 35.71
C SER A 61 -18.16 -31.45 35.07
N SER A 62 -18.45 -31.59 33.77
CA SER A 62 -18.53 -32.88 33.09
C SER A 62 -17.86 -32.85 31.71
N PHE A 63 -17.48 -34.02 31.20
CA PHE A 63 -16.97 -34.16 29.82
C PHE A 63 -18.01 -33.72 28.78
N SER A 64 -19.31 -33.81 29.10
CA SER A 64 -20.38 -33.29 28.24
C SER A 64 -20.32 -31.77 28.09
N ALA A 65 -20.06 -31.04 29.18
CA ALA A 65 -19.92 -29.58 29.15
C ALA A 65 -18.64 -29.14 28.41
N VAL A 66 -17.58 -29.96 28.46
CA VAL A 66 -16.37 -29.74 27.63
C VAL A 66 -16.70 -29.93 26.15
N ALA A 67 -17.46 -30.98 25.80
CA ALA A 67 -17.87 -31.24 24.42
C ALA A 67 -18.73 -30.11 23.84
N GLU A 68 -19.70 -29.60 24.60
CA GLU A 68 -20.52 -28.44 24.22
C GLU A 68 -19.64 -27.21 23.94
N ARG A 69 -18.62 -26.96 24.77
CA ARG A 69 -17.69 -25.85 24.55
C ARG A 69 -16.88 -26.01 23.26
N ILE A 70 -16.46 -27.24 22.94
CA ILE A 70 -15.75 -27.53 21.67
C ILE A 70 -16.66 -27.25 20.48
N GLU A 71 -17.94 -27.65 20.55
CA GLU A 71 -18.93 -27.36 19.50
C GLU A 71 -19.11 -25.85 19.29
N VAL A 72 -19.28 -25.09 20.38
CA VAL A 72 -19.37 -23.62 20.33
C VAL A 72 -18.10 -23.00 19.74
N GLN A 73 -16.91 -23.50 20.09
CA GLN A 73 -15.65 -23.02 19.51
C GLN A 73 -15.57 -23.29 18.01
N LEU A 74 -16.01 -24.47 17.56
CA LEU A 74 -16.04 -24.80 16.13
C LEU A 74 -17.00 -23.89 15.36
N ASP A 75 -18.18 -23.61 15.90
CA ASP A 75 -19.14 -22.67 15.33
C ASP A 75 -18.57 -21.24 15.26
N HIS A 76 -17.93 -20.75 16.33
CA HIS A 76 -17.27 -19.45 16.33
C HIS A 76 -16.13 -19.37 15.31
N VAL A 77 -15.32 -20.41 15.17
CA VAL A 77 -14.25 -20.49 14.16
C VAL A 77 -14.85 -20.49 12.75
N ALA A 78 -15.95 -21.21 12.52
CA ALA A 78 -16.65 -21.22 11.23
C ALA A 78 -17.17 -19.82 10.88
N LYS A 79 -17.83 -19.13 11.81
CA LYS A 79 -18.31 -17.74 11.63
C LYS A 79 -17.17 -16.77 11.37
N SER A 80 -16.06 -16.87 12.12
CA SER A 80 -14.88 -16.02 11.93
C SER A 80 -14.25 -16.23 10.55
N ARG A 81 -14.16 -17.47 10.07
CA ARG A 81 -13.65 -17.78 8.72
C ARG A 81 -14.51 -17.15 7.62
N VAL A 82 -15.83 -17.22 7.74
CA VAL A 82 -16.74 -16.59 6.77
C VAL A 82 -16.52 -15.08 6.73
N LEU A 83 -16.42 -14.44 7.89
CA LEU A 83 -16.17 -13.00 8.00
C LEU A 83 -14.82 -12.60 7.40
N LEU A 84 -13.75 -13.34 7.70
CA LEU A 84 -12.42 -13.10 7.13
C LEU A 84 -12.40 -13.28 5.62
N ASN A 85 -13.09 -14.30 5.09
CA ASN A 85 -13.21 -14.51 3.66
C ASN A 85 -13.97 -13.35 2.99
N ASN A 86 -15.02 -12.83 3.62
CA ASN A 86 -15.73 -11.67 3.11
C ASN A 86 -14.83 -10.41 3.08
N MET A 87 -14.08 -10.15 4.15
CA MET A 87 -13.10 -9.05 4.18
C MET A 87 -12.03 -9.21 3.10
N TYR A 88 -11.53 -10.44 2.91
CA TYR A 88 -10.55 -10.75 1.88
C TYR A 88 -11.11 -10.49 0.47
N GLU A 89 -12.36 -10.90 0.21
CA GLU A 89 -13.02 -10.62 -1.06
C GLU A 89 -13.19 -9.12 -1.31
N GLN A 90 -13.64 -8.36 -0.30
CA GLN A 90 -13.77 -6.91 -0.40
C GLN A 90 -12.42 -6.22 -0.68
N LEU A 91 -11.34 -6.67 -0.02
CA LEU A 91 -10.00 -6.15 -0.25
C LEU A 91 -9.54 -6.44 -1.69
N ASN A 92 -9.76 -7.66 -2.17
CA ASN A 92 -9.42 -8.03 -3.55
C ASN A 92 -10.20 -7.17 -4.55
N GLN A 93 -11.51 -7.04 -4.36
CA GLN A 93 -12.35 -6.18 -5.21
C GLN A 93 -11.86 -4.72 -5.21
N LEU A 94 -11.45 -4.20 -4.06
CA LEU A 94 -10.88 -2.85 -3.95
C LEU A 94 -9.54 -2.74 -4.70
N SER A 95 -8.64 -3.72 -4.53
CA SER A 95 -7.36 -3.76 -5.23
C SER A 95 -7.56 -3.81 -6.74
N PHE A 96 -8.45 -4.68 -7.24
CA PHE A 96 -8.74 -4.76 -8.67
C PHE A 96 -9.30 -3.45 -9.23
N LYS A 97 -10.22 -2.79 -8.50
CA LYS A 97 -10.74 -1.48 -8.90
C LYS A 97 -9.64 -0.41 -8.93
N HIS A 98 -8.76 -0.41 -7.93
CA HIS A 98 -7.64 0.52 -7.88
C HIS A 98 -6.71 0.30 -9.09
N ASP A 99 -6.27 -0.94 -9.29
CA ASP A 99 -5.20 -1.27 -10.23
C ASP A 99 -5.64 -1.20 -11.69
N LEU A 100 -6.91 -1.50 -12.00
CA LEU A 100 -7.41 -1.47 -13.37
C LEU A 100 -8.09 -0.15 -13.73
N ASP A 101 -8.98 0.36 -12.88
CA ASP A 101 -9.81 1.51 -13.22
C ASP A 101 -9.17 2.82 -12.74
N ASN A 102 -8.78 2.91 -11.47
CA ASN A 102 -8.27 4.16 -10.92
C ASN A 102 -6.92 4.56 -11.53
N THR A 103 -5.96 3.64 -11.59
CA THR A 103 -4.63 3.93 -12.19
C THR A 103 -4.78 4.37 -13.65
N THR A 104 -5.61 3.70 -14.44
CA THR A 104 -5.79 4.03 -15.86
C THR A 104 -6.53 5.36 -16.04
N ARG A 105 -7.51 5.68 -15.19
CA ARG A 105 -8.16 7.00 -15.16
C ARG A 105 -7.16 8.09 -14.78
N ILE A 106 -6.31 7.88 -13.78
CA ILE A 106 -5.27 8.83 -13.38
C ILE A 106 -4.29 9.07 -14.54
N LEU A 107 -3.82 8.02 -15.21
CA LEU A 107 -2.93 8.16 -16.36
C LEU A 107 -3.60 8.93 -17.50
N LYS A 108 -4.85 8.59 -17.85
CA LYS A 108 -5.64 9.32 -18.85
C LYS A 108 -5.85 10.79 -18.46
N ALA A 109 -6.13 11.07 -17.19
CA ALA A 109 -6.31 12.42 -16.67
C ALA A 109 -5.00 13.21 -16.76
N LYS A 110 -3.85 12.62 -16.40
CA LYS A 110 -2.53 13.26 -16.55
C LYS A 110 -2.21 13.61 -18.00
N VAL A 111 -2.46 12.70 -18.94
CA VAL A 111 -2.27 12.95 -20.37
C VAL A 111 -3.19 14.07 -20.88
N LYS A 112 -4.48 14.03 -20.49
CA LYS A 112 -5.45 15.09 -20.84
C LYS A 112 -5.04 16.44 -20.26
N HIS A 113 -4.62 16.48 -18.99
CA HIS A 113 -4.14 17.68 -18.32
C HIS A 113 -2.94 18.29 -19.07
N ALA A 114 -1.94 17.47 -19.43
CA ALA A 114 -0.79 17.95 -20.20
C ALA A 114 -1.19 18.48 -21.59
N LYS A 115 -2.18 17.87 -22.25
CA LYS A 115 -2.71 18.36 -23.54
C LYS A 115 -3.46 19.68 -23.39
N LEU A 116 -4.31 19.80 -22.37
CA LEU A 116 -5.07 21.02 -22.08
C LEU A 116 -4.15 22.16 -21.65
N SER A 117 -3.16 21.89 -20.81
CA SER A 117 -2.14 22.86 -20.40
C SER A 117 -1.40 23.42 -21.62
N ARG A 118 -0.97 22.58 -22.58
CA ARG A 118 -0.37 23.04 -23.84
C ARG A 118 -1.32 23.88 -24.70
N ARG A 119 -2.60 23.50 -24.79
CA ARG A 119 -3.62 24.26 -25.53
C ARG A 119 -3.88 25.62 -24.89
N LEU A 120 -3.97 25.65 -23.57
CA LEU A 120 -4.14 26.88 -22.79
C LEU A 120 -2.93 27.80 -22.98
N LEU A 121 -1.72 27.27 -22.89
CA LEU A 121 -0.49 28.01 -23.16
C LEU A 121 -0.53 28.63 -24.57
N ARG A 122 -0.88 27.85 -25.59
CA ARG A 122 -1.00 28.35 -26.97
C ARG A 122 -2.08 29.43 -27.13
N LEU A 123 -3.21 29.28 -26.46
CA LEU A 123 -4.27 30.30 -26.50
C LEU A 123 -3.80 31.58 -25.79
N ALA A 124 -3.17 31.44 -24.63
CA ALA A 124 -2.62 32.55 -23.87
C ALA A 124 -1.55 33.31 -24.66
N THR A 125 -0.67 32.63 -25.39
CA THR A 125 0.32 33.28 -26.25
C THR A 125 -0.34 34.02 -27.41
N VAL A 126 -1.32 33.41 -28.09
CA VAL A 126 -2.05 34.09 -29.18
C VAL A 126 -2.80 35.33 -28.66
N LEU A 127 -3.44 35.23 -27.49
CA LEU A 127 -4.14 36.34 -26.86
C LEU A 127 -3.16 37.47 -26.48
N ALA A 128 -2.02 37.12 -25.88
CA ALA A 128 -1.00 38.09 -25.52
C ALA A 128 -0.47 38.84 -26.75
N VAL A 129 -0.16 38.11 -27.83
CA VAL A 129 0.28 38.71 -29.10
C VAL A 129 -0.79 39.63 -29.69
N LEU A 130 -2.06 39.24 -29.67
CA LEU A 130 -3.15 40.08 -30.18
C LEU A 130 -3.35 41.35 -29.34
N LYS A 131 -3.25 41.25 -28.01
CA LYS A 131 -3.43 42.38 -27.09
C LYS A 131 -2.27 43.38 -27.18
N LEU A 132 -1.04 42.88 -27.31
CA LEU A 132 0.18 43.70 -27.31
C LEU A 132 0.58 44.14 -28.72
N LYS A 133 -0.14 43.72 -29.76
CA LYS A 133 0.12 44.12 -31.15
C LYS A 133 0.07 45.64 -31.29
N GLY A 134 1.20 46.24 -31.64
CA GLY A 134 1.34 47.68 -31.88
C GLY A 134 1.83 48.50 -30.68
N TYR A 135 2.03 47.86 -29.51
CA TYR A 135 2.72 48.47 -28.39
C TYR A 135 4.23 48.17 -28.45
N PRO A 136 5.11 49.08 -28.00
CA PRO A 136 6.52 48.79 -27.86
C PRO A 136 6.74 47.68 -26.83
N MET A 137 7.79 46.89 -27.02
CA MET A 137 8.17 45.79 -26.12
C MET A 137 8.30 46.29 -24.67
N LEU A 138 7.64 45.59 -23.74
CA LEU A 138 7.75 45.91 -22.32
C LEU A 138 9.07 45.37 -21.76
N PRO A 139 9.66 46.00 -20.72
CA PRO A 139 10.88 45.51 -20.07
C PRO A 139 10.76 44.07 -19.56
N GLU A 140 9.59 43.69 -19.02
CA GLU A 140 9.30 42.32 -18.57
C GLU A 140 9.38 41.29 -19.72
N GLU A 141 8.94 41.67 -20.93
CA GLU A 141 8.99 40.81 -22.11
C GLU A 141 10.43 40.62 -22.60
N GLU A 142 11.26 41.66 -22.49
CA GLU A 142 12.68 41.57 -22.83
C GLU A 142 13.43 40.61 -21.89
N GLU A 143 13.13 40.64 -20.59
CA GLU A 143 13.68 39.67 -19.63
C GLU A 143 13.26 38.24 -19.96
N MET A 144 11.99 38.02 -20.25
CA MET A 144 11.47 36.70 -20.66
C MET A 144 12.10 36.20 -21.96
N SER A 145 12.30 37.09 -22.94
CA SER A 145 12.98 36.80 -24.20
C SER A 145 14.44 36.38 -23.97
N LYS A 146 15.17 37.11 -23.11
CA LYS A 146 16.55 36.75 -22.73
C LYS A 146 16.61 35.37 -22.08
N GLN A 147 15.70 35.07 -21.15
CA GLN A 147 15.61 33.74 -20.52
C GLN A 147 15.31 32.65 -21.55
N PHE A 148 14.40 32.90 -22.49
CA PHE A 148 14.06 31.95 -23.55
C PHE A 148 15.25 31.69 -24.49
N GLN A 149 15.98 32.73 -24.89
CA GLN A 149 17.18 32.60 -25.72
C GLN A 149 18.28 31.81 -25.00
N ALA A 150 18.50 32.08 -23.71
CA ALA A 150 19.46 31.33 -22.89
C ALA A 150 19.07 29.85 -22.75
N LEU A 151 17.76 29.55 -22.65
CA LEU A 151 17.28 28.17 -22.62
C LEU A 151 17.44 27.50 -23.99
N ASN A 152 17.13 28.20 -25.07
CA ASN A 152 17.22 27.66 -26.42
C ASN A 152 18.68 27.39 -26.82
N SER A 153 19.61 28.28 -26.49
CA SER A 153 21.04 28.06 -26.71
C SER A 153 21.57 26.85 -25.93
N HIS A 154 21.03 26.59 -24.74
CA HIS A 154 21.39 25.38 -23.97
C HIS A 154 20.84 24.08 -24.59
N LEU A 155 19.72 24.15 -25.31
CA LEU A 155 19.15 23.00 -26.03
C LEU A 155 19.87 22.75 -27.36
N ASP A 156 20.28 23.81 -28.04
CA ASP A 156 20.98 23.76 -29.34
C ASP A 156 22.47 23.39 -29.19
N ASP A 157 23.02 23.38 -27.97
CA ASP A 157 24.39 22.95 -27.71
C ASP A 157 24.55 21.44 -28.02
N PRO A 158 25.39 21.03 -28.99
CA PRO A 158 25.64 19.63 -29.30
C PRO A 158 26.34 18.87 -28.16
N ASN A 159 27.07 19.57 -27.29
CA ASN A 159 27.60 19.01 -26.03
C ASN A 159 26.60 19.08 -24.86
N GLY A 160 25.40 19.62 -25.14
CA GLY A 160 24.30 19.74 -24.23
C GLY A 160 23.64 18.40 -23.89
N PRO A 161 22.51 18.45 -23.16
CA PRO A 161 21.83 17.26 -22.67
C PRO A 161 21.34 16.34 -23.80
N LEU A 162 21.02 16.89 -24.98
CA LEU A 162 20.49 16.11 -26.11
C LEU A 162 21.57 15.23 -26.77
N GLY A 163 22.77 15.76 -27.00
CA GLY A 163 23.89 14.98 -27.55
C GLY A 163 24.41 13.93 -26.57
N LYS A 164 24.42 14.25 -25.26
CA LYS A 164 24.72 13.25 -24.23
C LYS A 164 23.68 12.13 -24.19
N LEU A 165 22.40 12.46 -24.38
CA LEU A 165 21.33 11.48 -24.40
C LEU A 165 21.45 10.53 -25.61
N SER A 166 21.82 11.02 -26.80
CA SER A 166 22.06 10.14 -27.95
C SER A 166 23.26 9.22 -27.74
N ASP A 167 24.35 9.70 -27.14
CA ASP A 167 25.50 8.87 -26.75
C ASP A 167 25.11 7.82 -25.69
N LEU A 168 24.33 8.20 -24.68
CA LEU A 168 23.79 7.25 -23.70
C LEU A 168 22.89 6.20 -24.35
N TYR A 169 22.07 6.56 -25.33
CA TYR A 169 21.26 5.58 -26.07
C TYR A 169 22.15 4.61 -26.87
N ALA A 170 23.20 5.11 -27.52
CA ALA A 170 24.15 4.26 -28.23
C ALA A 170 24.86 3.29 -27.25
N ARG A 171 25.33 3.80 -26.10
CA ARG A 171 25.95 2.98 -25.06
C ARG A 171 25.00 1.95 -24.46
N LEU A 172 23.74 2.32 -24.23
CA LEU A 172 22.70 1.41 -23.76
C LEU A 172 22.43 0.31 -24.79
N ALA A 173 22.35 0.65 -26.07
CA ALA A 173 22.16 -0.32 -27.15
C ALA A 173 23.31 -1.35 -27.19
N ILE A 174 24.56 -0.88 -27.06
CA ILE A 174 25.74 -1.76 -26.98
C ILE A 174 25.68 -2.65 -25.74
N LEU A 175 25.33 -2.09 -24.57
CA LEU A 175 25.24 -2.86 -23.33
C LEU A 175 24.13 -3.92 -23.41
N LYS A 176 23.00 -3.58 -24.02
CA LYS A 176 21.89 -4.50 -24.25
C LYS A 176 22.32 -5.67 -25.16
N SER A 177 22.95 -5.38 -26.30
CA SER A 177 23.50 -6.41 -27.19
C SER A 177 24.46 -7.34 -26.44
N ARG A 178 25.40 -6.78 -25.66
CA ARG A 178 26.35 -7.56 -24.87
C ARG A 178 25.67 -8.42 -23.79
N SER A 179 24.61 -7.89 -23.17
CA SER A 179 23.83 -8.65 -22.19
C SER A 179 23.12 -9.82 -22.86
N GLU A 180 22.54 -9.61 -24.04
CA GLU A 180 21.88 -10.65 -24.83
C GLU A 180 22.89 -11.73 -25.26
N ASP A 181 24.08 -11.35 -25.73
CA ASP A 181 25.16 -12.28 -26.08
C ASP A 181 25.63 -13.11 -24.88
N MET A 182 25.78 -12.47 -23.71
CA MET A 182 26.19 -13.13 -22.47
C MET A 182 25.12 -14.08 -21.94
N SER A 183 23.84 -13.70 -22.02
CA SER A 183 22.72 -14.58 -21.71
C SER A 183 22.70 -15.79 -22.64
N ALA A 184 22.88 -15.60 -23.95
CA ALA A 184 22.95 -16.69 -24.92
C ALA A 184 24.15 -17.61 -24.67
N HIS A 185 25.32 -17.06 -24.31
CA HIS A 185 26.49 -17.86 -23.95
C HIS A 185 26.27 -18.67 -22.66
N MET A 186 25.59 -18.09 -21.67
CA MET A 186 25.27 -18.78 -20.42
C MET A 186 24.25 -19.89 -20.66
N GLU A 187 23.23 -19.66 -21.48
CA GLU A 187 22.26 -20.67 -21.89
C GLU A 187 22.92 -21.81 -22.69
N SER A 188 23.81 -21.48 -23.63
CA SER A 188 24.60 -22.47 -24.38
C SER A 188 25.53 -23.27 -23.46
N SER A 189 26.17 -22.62 -22.48
CA SER A 189 27.02 -23.30 -21.48
C SER A 189 26.20 -24.24 -20.61
N ILE A 190 25.02 -23.82 -20.15
CA ILE A 190 24.10 -24.66 -19.38
C ILE A 190 23.62 -25.86 -20.21
N GLN A 191 23.27 -25.64 -21.48
CA GLN A 191 22.84 -26.71 -22.39
C GLN A 191 23.98 -27.68 -22.70
N SER A 192 25.22 -27.19 -22.86
CA SER A 192 26.40 -28.03 -23.07
C SER A 192 26.77 -28.85 -21.83
N ILE A 193 26.65 -28.27 -20.63
CA ILE A 193 26.89 -28.98 -19.36
C ILE A 193 25.83 -30.06 -19.14
N ASN A 194 24.55 -29.74 -19.40
CA ASN A 194 23.47 -30.72 -19.33
C ASN A 194 23.57 -31.82 -20.40
N GLY A 195 24.02 -31.49 -21.61
CA GLY A 195 24.23 -32.46 -22.69
C GLY A 195 25.41 -33.40 -22.47
N GLY A 196 26.50 -32.90 -21.87
CA GLY A 196 27.65 -33.72 -21.47
C GLY A 196 27.33 -34.69 -20.32
N LEU A 197 26.50 -34.26 -19.37
CA LEU A 197 26.08 -35.09 -18.24
C LEU A 197 25.11 -36.20 -18.68
N ALA A 198 24.13 -35.90 -19.54
CA ALA A 198 23.18 -36.89 -20.06
C ALA A 198 23.86 -38.02 -20.86
N THR A 199 24.99 -37.73 -21.52
CA THR A 199 25.77 -38.72 -22.28
C THR A 199 26.54 -39.69 -21.37
N ILE A 200 26.92 -39.26 -20.15
CA ILE A 200 27.70 -40.08 -19.20
C ILE A 200 26.78 -40.90 -18.28
N THR A 201 25.60 -40.38 -17.92
CA THR A 201 24.75 -41.01 -16.90
C THR A 201 23.56 -41.79 -17.47
N GLY A 202 23.22 -41.64 -18.75
CA GLY A 202 22.12 -42.38 -19.39
C GLY A 202 20.74 -42.15 -18.73
N LEU A 203 20.61 -41.14 -17.88
CA LEU A 203 19.38 -40.78 -17.19
C LEU A 203 18.75 -39.61 -17.93
N GLU A 204 17.56 -39.83 -18.49
CA GLU A 204 16.72 -38.76 -19.00
C GLU A 204 16.38 -37.80 -17.85
N LYS A 205 17.00 -36.61 -17.95
CA LYS A 205 16.54 -35.29 -17.52
C LYS A 205 15.34 -35.26 -16.55
N ASP A 206 15.63 -35.27 -15.25
CA ASP A 206 14.80 -34.56 -14.28
C ASP A 206 15.63 -33.41 -13.71
N GLY A 207 15.49 -32.24 -14.33
CA GLY A 207 16.17 -31.02 -13.91
C GLY A 207 15.24 -30.20 -13.03
N SER A 208 15.81 -29.60 -11.97
CA SER A 208 15.36 -28.38 -11.25
C SER A 208 14.93 -28.49 -9.78
N GLY A 209 15.57 -29.31 -8.94
CA GLY A 209 15.15 -29.45 -7.53
C GLY A 209 15.86 -28.59 -6.48
N GLU A 210 17.20 -28.56 -6.46
CA GLU A 210 17.91 -28.30 -5.19
C GLU A 210 18.52 -26.90 -5.00
N MET A 211 18.74 -26.10 -6.05
CA MET A 211 19.34 -24.76 -5.90
C MET A 211 18.32 -23.63 -5.60
N ASP A 212 17.02 -23.94 -5.59
CA ASP A 212 15.94 -22.93 -5.50
C ASP A 212 15.48 -22.63 -4.05
N THR A 213 15.57 -23.62 -3.15
CA THR A 213 15.00 -23.52 -1.79
C THR A 213 15.76 -22.54 -0.87
N GLY A 214 17.09 -22.49 -0.99
CA GLY A 214 17.92 -21.55 -0.23
C GLY A 214 17.67 -20.09 -0.65
N ASN A 215 17.49 -19.87 -1.96
CA ASN A 215 17.18 -18.55 -2.50
C ASN A 215 15.77 -18.10 -2.11
N GLU A 216 14.79 -19.00 -2.06
CA GLU A 216 13.41 -18.68 -1.67
C GLU A 216 13.32 -18.16 -0.22
N HIS A 217 14.00 -18.82 0.73
CA HIS A 217 13.99 -18.38 2.12
C HIS A 217 14.67 -17.00 2.29
N ILE A 218 15.80 -16.79 1.61
CA ILE A 218 16.48 -15.49 1.60
C ILE A 218 15.59 -14.41 0.98
N MET A 219 14.89 -14.71 -0.11
CA MET A 219 13.96 -13.79 -0.76
C MET A 219 12.79 -13.42 0.15
N LYS A 220 12.20 -14.37 0.89
CA LYS A 220 11.15 -14.08 1.88
C LYS A 220 11.67 -13.15 2.99
N GLN A 221 12.88 -13.39 3.48
CA GLN A 221 13.48 -12.55 4.50
C GLN A 221 13.82 -11.15 3.98
N LEU A 222 14.35 -11.03 2.76
CA LEU A 222 14.60 -9.76 2.10
C LEU A 222 13.29 -8.99 1.87
N ALA A 223 12.23 -9.63 1.38
CA ALA A 223 10.93 -9.01 1.22
C ALA A 223 10.39 -8.45 2.54
N LYS A 224 10.56 -9.18 3.65
CA LYS A 224 10.18 -8.73 5.00
C LYS A 224 10.99 -7.51 5.45
N ILE A 225 12.30 -7.49 5.19
CA ILE A 225 13.16 -6.35 5.52
C ILE A 225 12.77 -5.13 4.68
N LEU A 226 12.57 -5.32 3.37
CA LEU A 226 12.16 -4.25 2.46
C LEU A 226 10.80 -3.68 2.86
N TYR A 227 9.84 -4.51 3.26
CA TYR A 227 8.55 -4.05 3.77
C TYR A 227 8.70 -3.18 5.02
N LYS A 228 9.54 -3.60 5.99
CA LYS A 228 9.82 -2.80 7.19
C LYS A 228 10.50 -1.47 6.85
N GLN A 229 11.46 -1.49 5.92
CA GLN A 229 12.14 -0.28 5.46
C GLN A 229 11.19 0.67 4.74
N GLN A 230 10.31 0.15 3.88
CA GLN A 230 9.29 0.96 3.20
C GLN A 230 8.34 1.63 4.19
N LEU A 231 7.92 0.92 5.24
CA LEU A 231 7.10 1.50 6.31
C LEU A 231 7.84 2.62 7.05
N GLY A 232 9.11 2.37 7.41
CA GLY A 232 9.96 3.37 8.06
C GLY A 232 10.17 4.61 7.19
N LEU A 233 10.41 4.44 5.89
CA LEU A 233 10.55 5.54 4.94
C LEU A 233 9.24 6.32 4.76
N SER A 234 8.09 5.64 4.70
CA SER A 234 6.78 6.30 4.65
C SER A 234 6.54 7.16 5.89
N TYR A 235 6.85 6.64 7.07
CA TYR A 235 6.73 7.39 8.32
C TYR A 235 7.66 8.61 8.35
N LEU A 236 8.94 8.44 7.96
CA LEU A 236 9.87 9.56 7.88
C LEU A 236 9.40 10.61 6.88
N ASN A 237 8.86 10.20 5.73
CA ASN A 237 8.30 11.12 4.75
C ASN A 237 7.13 11.93 5.36
N ASP A 238 6.21 11.27 6.08
CA ASP A 238 5.10 11.96 6.74
C ASP A 238 5.56 12.94 7.83
N VAL A 239 6.60 12.59 8.58
CA VAL A 239 7.19 13.48 9.60
C VAL A 239 7.85 14.68 8.93
N VAL A 240 8.68 14.44 7.91
CA VAL A 240 9.36 15.51 7.15
C VAL A 240 8.33 16.43 6.49
N GLN A 241 7.26 15.89 5.91
CA GLN A 241 6.19 16.67 5.30
C GLN A 241 5.51 17.59 6.33
N LYS A 242 5.16 17.04 7.51
CA LYS A 242 4.57 17.84 8.61
C LYS A 242 5.53 18.92 9.11
N ASP A 243 6.82 18.61 9.21
CA ASP A 243 7.81 19.58 9.68
C ASP A 243 8.08 20.66 8.63
N LEU A 244 8.07 20.34 7.34
CA LEU A 244 8.12 21.31 6.26
C LEU A 244 6.92 22.26 6.30
N GLU A 245 5.72 21.73 6.54
CA GLU A 245 4.50 22.55 6.68
C GLU A 245 4.58 23.50 7.89
N LYS A 246 5.11 23.03 9.04
CA LYS A 246 5.37 23.88 10.21
C LYS A 246 6.43 24.94 9.91
N VAL A 247 7.53 24.59 9.25
CA VAL A 247 8.58 25.56 8.90
C VAL A 247 8.05 26.61 7.92
N ALA A 248 7.22 26.21 6.95
CA ALA A 248 6.57 27.13 6.03
C ALA A 248 5.62 28.10 6.75
N SER A 249 4.87 27.64 7.76
CA SER A 249 4.00 28.51 8.56
C SER A 249 4.79 29.49 9.44
N VAL A 250 5.90 29.05 10.04
CA VAL A 250 6.81 29.94 10.79
C VAL A 250 7.45 30.99 9.88
N LYS A 251 7.87 30.60 8.66
CA LYS A 251 8.44 31.55 7.68
C LYS A 251 7.43 32.59 7.20
N LYS A 252 6.14 32.25 7.16
CA LYS A 252 5.06 33.17 6.75
C LYS A 252 4.63 34.13 7.87
N GLY A 253 4.90 33.78 9.12
CA GLY A 253 4.60 34.61 10.29
C GLY A 253 5.71 35.60 10.68
N ARG A 254 6.79 35.67 9.90
CA ARG A 254 7.93 36.57 10.07
C ARG A 254 8.04 37.52 8.89
#